data_AF-A0A1F9XQ44-F1
#
_entry.id   AF-A0A1F9XQ44-F1
#
_cell.length_a   1.000
_cell.length_b   1.000
_cell.length_c   1.000
_cell.angle_alpha   90.00
_cell.angle_beta   90.00
_cell.angle_gamma   90.00
#
_symmetry.space_group_name_H-M   'P 1'
#
loop_
_entity.id
_entity.type
_entity.pdbx_description
1 polymer ?
#
loop_
_entity_poly.entity_id
_entity_poly.type
_entity_poly.pdbx_seq_one_letter_code
_entity_poly.pdbx_strand_id
1 'polypeptide(L)'
;MSNRSKGNMHEKKVADYLKTQGYLVERSFGKPGWIPGRGIVFCARDLFGAFDIVAIKQPNEVRFVQVTSGAVAVRRNKTFSVWPLAEVWEHLRAGVYRIHKANGESIVLDVKSQS
;
A
#
# COMPACT_ATOMS: atom_id res chain seq x y z
N MET A 1 -13.17 -2.40 17.27
CA MET A 1 -12.02 -2.46 16.34
C MET A 1 -11.17 -1.21 16.50
N SER A 2 -9.85 -1.36 16.71
CA SER A 2 -8.92 -0.23 16.78
C SER A 2 -8.64 0.36 15.39
N ASN A 3 -8.17 1.60 15.32
CA ASN A 3 -7.79 2.25 14.05
C ASN A 3 -6.73 1.43 13.29
N ARG A 4 -5.81 0.77 14.01
CA ARG A 4 -4.82 -0.15 13.43
C ARG A 4 -5.44 -1.39 12.79
N SER A 5 -6.45 -1.99 13.44
CA SER A 5 -7.16 -3.14 12.85
C SER A 5 -7.94 -2.77 11.58
N LYS A 6 -8.46 -1.54 11.51
CA LYS A 6 -9.14 -1.03 10.31
C LYS A 6 -8.15 -0.79 9.16
N GLY A 7 -6.99 -0.17 9.42
CA GLY A 7 -5.93 0.02 8.43
C GLY A 7 -5.45 -1.30 7.81
N ASN A 8 -5.10 -2.26 8.67
CA ASN A 8 -4.65 -3.60 8.25
C ASN A 8 -5.68 -4.34 7.38
N MET A 9 -6.98 -4.13 7.62
CA MET A 9 -8.04 -4.69 6.77
C MET A 9 -8.02 -4.09 5.35
N HIS A 10 -7.81 -2.78 5.21
CA HIS A 10 -7.77 -2.12 3.91
C HIS A 10 -6.52 -2.52 3.11
N GLU A 11 -5.36 -2.52 3.77
CA GLU A 11 -4.12 -3.01 3.18
C GLU A 11 -4.25 -4.46 2.69
N LYS A 12 -4.85 -5.34 3.50
CA LYS A 12 -5.08 -6.73 3.10
C LYS A 12 -5.94 -6.81 1.83
N LYS A 13 -7.03 -6.03 1.75
CA LYS A 13 -7.91 -6.03 0.58
C LYS A 13 -7.20 -5.55 -0.69
N VAL A 14 -6.40 -4.50 -0.59
CA VAL A 14 -5.61 -3.99 -1.73
C VAL A 14 -4.60 -5.05 -2.16
N ALA A 15 -3.92 -5.69 -1.21
CA ALA A 15 -2.96 -6.75 -1.51
C ALA A 15 -3.62 -7.97 -2.17
N ASP A 16 -4.76 -8.43 -1.66
CA ASP A 16 -5.49 -9.57 -2.22
C ASP A 16 -5.97 -9.25 -3.64
N TYR A 17 -6.46 -8.03 -3.90
CA TYR A 17 -6.80 -7.58 -5.25
C TYR A 17 -5.58 -7.58 -6.20
N LEU A 18 -4.43 -7.04 -5.78
CA LEU A 18 -3.23 -7.03 -6.61
C LEU A 18 -2.76 -8.46 -6.94
N LYS A 19 -2.92 -9.41 -6.01
CA LYS A 19 -2.65 -10.83 -6.29
C LYS A 19 -3.57 -11.40 -7.37
N THR A 20 -4.87 -11.06 -7.39
CA THR A 20 -5.77 -11.53 -8.47
C THR A 20 -5.38 -10.99 -9.84
N GLN A 21 -4.71 -9.84 -9.90
CA GLN A 21 -4.16 -9.25 -11.12
C GLN A 21 -2.80 -9.86 -11.56
N GLY A 22 -2.32 -10.87 -10.83
CA GLY A 22 -1.08 -11.60 -11.13
C GLY A 22 0.19 -10.95 -10.56
N TYR A 23 0.09 -10.05 -9.59
CA TYR A 23 1.26 -9.50 -8.90
C TYR A 23 1.72 -10.43 -7.76
N LEU A 24 3.04 -10.52 -7.57
CA LEU A 24 3.65 -10.93 -6.31
C LEU A 24 3.59 -9.74 -5.35
N VAL A 25 3.01 -9.92 -4.16
CA VAL A 25 2.68 -8.80 -3.26
C VAL A 25 3.27 -9.02 -1.89
N GLU A 26 4.05 -8.03 -1.44
CA GLU A 26 4.60 -7.94 -0.08
C GLU A 26 3.95 -6.78 0.69
N ARG A 27 3.71 -6.98 1.98
CA ARG A 27 3.03 -6.03 2.87
C ARG A 27 3.92 -5.61 4.04
N SER A 28 3.78 -4.36 4.46
CA SER A 28 4.40 -3.85 5.68
C SER A 28 3.91 -4.63 6.90
N PHE A 29 4.80 -5.36 7.57
CA PHE A 29 4.52 -5.91 8.89
C PHE A 29 5.05 -4.94 9.95
N GLY A 30 4.14 -4.15 10.51
CA GLY A 30 4.50 -3.13 11.50
C GLY A 30 5.02 -3.70 12.81
N LYS A 31 6.32 -3.99 12.87
CA LYS A 31 7.27 -3.83 13.98
C LYS A 31 8.57 -4.56 13.60
N PRO A 32 9.76 -3.99 13.86
CA PRO A 32 10.97 -4.80 13.91
C PRO A 32 10.75 -5.91 14.94
N GLY A 33 10.72 -7.15 14.48
CA GLY A 33 10.55 -8.33 15.32
C GLY A 33 11.92 -8.93 15.60
N TRP A 34 12.24 -9.18 16.86
CA TRP A 34 13.32 -10.12 17.16
C TRP A 34 12.77 -11.54 17.03
N ILE A 35 13.36 -12.35 16.16
CA ILE A 35 13.00 -13.76 15.99
C ILE A 35 14.13 -14.61 16.56
N PRO A 36 13.89 -15.45 17.59
CA PRO A 36 14.91 -16.36 18.12
C PRO A 36 15.51 -17.22 17.00
N GLY A 37 16.84 -17.26 16.89
CA GLY A 37 17.55 -18.01 15.85
C GLY A 37 17.69 -17.30 14.49
N ARG A 38 17.01 -16.17 14.26
CA ARG A 38 17.17 -15.34 13.04
C ARG A 38 17.73 -13.93 13.31
N GLY A 39 17.86 -13.53 14.58
CA GLY A 39 18.41 -12.23 14.97
C GLY A 39 17.38 -11.10 14.95
N ILE A 40 17.87 -9.84 14.94
CA ILE A 40 16.99 -8.67 14.86
C ILE A 40 16.53 -8.48 13.41
N VAL A 41 15.22 -8.56 13.16
CA VAL A 41 14.63 -8.17 11.88
C VAL A 41 14.40 -6.66 11.92
N PHE A 42 15.46 -5.88 11.73
CA PHE A 42 15.39 -4.45 11.46
C PHE A 42 15.33 -4.21 9.96
N CYS A 43 14.34 -3.48 9.49
CA CYS A 43 14.46 -2.76 8.22
C CYS A 43 14.55 -1.26 8.51
N ALA A 44 15.75 -0.79 8.86
CA ALA A 44 16.01 0.62 9.16
C ALA A 44 16.10 1.52 7.90
N ARG A 45 15.69 1.01 6.73
CA ARG A 45 15.43 1.74 5.48
C ARG A 45 14.30 1.06 4.70
N ASP A 46 13.30 0.55 5.41
CA ASP A 46 12.25 -0.24 4.79
C ASP A 46 11.43 0.64 3.85
N LEU A 47 11.27 0.23 2.60
CA LEU A 47 10.23 0.78 1.70
C LEU A 47 8.87 0.85 2.43
N PHE A 48 8.65 -0.07 3.37
CA PHE A 48 7.48 -0.17 4.21
C PHE A 48 7.31 0.88 5.32
N GLY A 49 8.27 1.78 5.51
CA GLY A 49 8.10 3.01 6.29
C GLY A 49 7.45 4.14 5.49
N ALA A 50 7.42 4.02 4.15
CA ALA A 50 6.84 4.99 3.22
C ALA A 50 5.66 4.43 2.40
N PHE A 51 5.51 3.10 2.36
CA PHE A 51 4.48 2.37 1.64
C PHE A 51 3.89 1.28 2.52
N ASP A 52 2.64 0.89 2.29
CA ASP A 52 2.06 -0.25 2.99
C ASP A 52 2.28 -1.55 2.19
N ILE A 53 2.40 -1.44 0.85
CA ILE A 53 2.40 -2.57 -0.07
C ILE A 53 3.41 -2.33 -1.21
N VAL A 54 4.15 -3.36 -1.57
CA VAL A 54 4.95 -3.43 -2.80
C VAL A 54 4.41 -4.59 -3.64
N ALA A 55 4.09 -4.33 -4.90
CA ALA A 55 3.57 -5.34 -5.83
C ALA A 55 4.42 -5.39 -7.10
N ILE A 56 4.84 -6.59 -7.49
CA ILE A 56 5.74 -6.81 -8.64
C ILE A 56 5.08 -7.78 -9.61
N LYS A 57 5.05 -7.44 -10.89
CA LYS A 57 4.60 -8.31 -11.98
C LYS A 57 5.67 -8.31 -13.08
N GLN A 58 6.20 -9.49 -13.38
CA GLN A 58 7.23 -9.64 -14.40
C GLN A 58 6.66 -9.32 -15.80
N PRO A 59 7.47 -8.75 -16.71
CA PRO A 59 8.92 -8.53 -16.56
C PRO A 59 9.30 -7.23 -15.83
N ASN A 60 8.51 -6.16 -15.89
CA ASN A 60 8.99 -4.82 -15.54
C ASN A 60 7.99 -3.95 -14.74
N GLU A 61 6.90 -4.52 -14.20
CA GLU A 61 5.93 -3.73 -13.44
C GLU A 61 6.19 -3.80 -11.94
N VAL A 62 6.43 -2.64 -11.33
CA VAL A 62 6.55 -2.50 -9.88
C VAL A 62 5.63 -1.38 -9.43
N ARG A 63 4.80 -1.65 -8.42
CA ARG A 63 3.87 -0.69 -7.82
C ARG A 63 4.21 -0.52 -6.35
N PHE A 64 4.44 0.73 -5.96
CA PHE A 64 4.63 1.15 -4.57
C PHE A 64 3.34 1.79 -4.08
N VAL A 65 2.68 1.18 -3.11
CA VAL A 65 1.31 1.55 -2.74
C VAL A 65 1.25 1.97 -1.28
N GLN A 66 0.78 3.19 -1.03
CA GLN A 66 0.38 3.67 0.29
C GLN A 66 -1.15 3.67 0.37
N VAL A 67 -1.70 2.91 1.32
CA VAL A 67 -3.14 2.89 1.61
C VAL A 67 -3.45 3.96 2.66
N THR A 68 -4.51 4.72 2.46
CA THR A 68 -4.88 5.80 3.38
C THR A 68 -6.39 5.94 3.53
N SER A 69 -6.81 6.49 4.68
CA SER A 69 -8.17 6.96 4.93
C SER A 69 -8.10 8.38 5.54
N GLY A 70 -8.89 9.31 5.01
CA GLY A 70 -8.90 10.72 5.45
C GLY A 70 -7.64 11.53 5.09
N ALA A 71 -7.60 12.81 5.49
CA ALA A 71 -6.51 13.82 5.34
C ALA A 71 -5.49 13.56 4.20
N VAL A 72 -6.01 13.33 2.99
CA VAL A 72 -5.28 12.70 1.88
C VAL A 72 -4.28 13.64 1.22
N ALA A 73 -4.59 14.93 1.11
CA ALA A 73 -3.78 15.91 0.37
C ALA A 73 -2.36 16.06 0.94
N VAL A 74 -2.23 16.15 2.27
CA VAL A 74 -0.93 16.29 2.95
C VAL A 74 -0.07 15.04 2.75
N ARG A 75 -0.68 13.85 2.82
CA ARG A 75 0.02 12.58 2.62
C ARG A 75 0.46 12.41 1.16
N ARG A 76 -0.42 12.71 0.20
CA ARG A 76 -0.12 12.68 -1.24
C ARG A 76 1.12 13.51 -1.59
N ASN A 77 1.13 14.78 -1.20
CA ASN A 77 2.24 15.68 -1.53
C ASN A 77 3.57 15.19 -0.95
N LYS A 78 3.57 14.74 0.31
CA LYS A 78 4.77 14.19 0.94
C LYS A 78 5.23 12.90 0.25
N THR A 79 4.33 11.95 0.02
CA THR A 79 4.63 10.67 -0.63
C THR A 79 5.23 10.89 -2.01
N PHE A 80 4.62 11.73 -2.86
CA PHE A 80 5.12 11.96 -4.23
C PHE A 80 6.41 12.79 -4.26
N SER A 81 6.63 13.69 -3.30
CA SER A 81 7.89 14.46 -3.21
C SER A 81 9.11 13.56 -2.94
N VAL A 82 8.91 12.44 -2.24
CA VAL A 82 9.96 11.47 -1.94
C VAL A 82 10.00 10.37 -3.01
N TRP A 83 8.83 9.96 -3.53
CA TRP A 83 8.69 8.84 -4.45
C TRP A 83 7.67 9.13 -5.57
N PRO A 84 8.13 9.66 -6.72
CA PRO A 84 7.24 10.04 -7.83
C PRO A 84 6.49 8.86 -8.47
N LEU A 85 6.99 7.64 -8.34
CA LEU A 85 6.36 6.41 -8.87
C LEU A 85 5.34 5.79 -7.91
N ALA A 86 5.11 6.40 -6.75
CA ALA A 86 4.17 5.89 -5.78
C ALA A 86 2.71 6.05 -6.24
N GLU A 87 1.87 5.19 -5.70
CA GLU A 87 0.42 5.30 -5.78
C GLU A 87 -0.16 5.46 -4.38
N VAL A 88 -1.05 6.44 -4.21
CA VAL A 88 -1.79 6.62 -2.96
C VAL A 88 -3.21 6.13 -3.15
N TRP A 89 -3.57 5.06 -2.45
CA TRP A 89 -4.89 4.43 -2.51
C TRP A 89 -5.75 4.95 -1.36
N GLU A 90 -6.62 5.90 -1.68
CA GLU A 90 -7.60 6.47 -0.76
C GLU A 90 -8.83 5.56 -0.68
N HIS A 91 -9.12 5.02 0.49
CA HIS A 91 -10.36 4.29 0.71
C HIS A 91 -11.56 5.25 0.75
N LEU A 92 -12.50 5.09 -0.19
CA LEU A 92 -13.74 5.89 -0.24
C LEU A 92 -14.89 5.20 0.50
N ARG A 93 -15.17 3.95 0.12
CA ARG A 93 -16.23 3.11 0.67
C ARG A 93 -15.86 1.64 0.50
N ALA A 94 -16.66 0.73 1.05
CA ALA A 94 -16.32 -0.69 1.18
C ALA A 94 -15.95 -1.37 -0.17
N GLY A 95 -14.65 -1.47 -0.45
CA GLY A 95 -14.12 -2.07 -1.68
C GLY A 95 -13.89 -1.07 -2.82
N VAL A 96 -14.01 0.23 -2.58
CA VAL A 96 -13.81 1.26 -3.60
C VAL A 96 -12.69 2.20 -3.15
N TYR A 97 -11.70 2.34 -4.02
CA TYR A 97 -10.50 3.15 -3.77
C TYR A 97 -10.34 4.20 -4.86
N ARG A 98 -9.87 5.39 -4.47
CA ARG A 98 -9.34 6.37 -5.42
C ARG A 98 -7.83 6.27 -5.41
N ILE A 99 -7.25 5.95 -6.55
CA ILE A 99 -5.81 5.84 -6.76
C ILE A 99 -5.32 7.18 -7.26
N HIS A 100 -4.39 7.78 -6.53
CA HIS A 100 -3.74 9.02 -6.89
C HIS A 100 -2.32 8.77 -7.37
N LYS A 101 -1.91 9.45 -8.44
CA LYS A 101 -0.56 9.42 -8.99
C LYS A 101 0.13 10.79 -8.84
N ALA A 102 1.46 10.80 -9.01
CA ALA A 102 2.27 12.03 -8.89
C ALA A 102 1.99 13.07 -9.98
N ASN A 103 1.54 12.63 -11.17
CA ASN A 103 1.14 13.52 -12.27
C ASN A 103 -0.20 14.25 -12.04
N GLY A 104 -0.83 14.06 -10.86
CA GLY A 104 -2.12 14.65 -10.52
C GLY A 104 -3.33 13.81 -10.96
N GLU A 105 -3.12 12.74 -11.71
CA GLU A 105 -4.19 11.83 -12.14
C GLU A 105 -4.82 11.11 -10.94
N SER A 106 -6.15 10.95 -10.99
CA SER A 106 -6.92 10.18 -10.02
C SER A 106 -7.88 9.24 -10.73
N ILE A 107 -7.84 7.95 -10.38
CA ILE A 107 -8.73 6.91 -10.93
C ILE A 107 -9.52 6.27 -9.80
N VAL A 108 -10.81 6.00 -10.01
CA VAL A 108 -11.63 5.25 -9.04
C VAL A 108 -11.67 3.78 -9.45
N LEU A 109 -11.38 2.89 -8.51
CA LEU A 109 -11.33 1.46 -8.69
C LEU A 109 -12.24 0.76 -7.68
N ASP A 110 -13.11 -0.13 -8.17
CA ASP A 110 -13.92 -1.03 -7.35
C ASP A 110 -13.31 -2.44 -7.33
N VAL A 111 -12.63 -2.76 -6.24
CA VAL A 111 -11.92 -4.04 -6.07
C VAL A 111 -12.85 -5.21 -5.75
N LYS A 112 -14.12 -4.96 -5.40
CA LYS A 112 -15.11 -6.05 -5.16
C LYS A 112 -15.76 -6.50 -6.46
N SER A 113 -15.93 -5.60 -7.42
CA SER A 113 -16.52 -5.93 -8.72
C SER A 113 -15.62 -6.83 -9.59
N GLN A 114 -14.34 -6.93 -9.25
CA GLN A 114 -13.31 -7.62 -10.04
C GLN A 114 -12.70 -8.85 -9.34
N SER A 115 -13.29 -9.27 -8.20
CA SER A 115 -12.85 -10.43 -7.40
C SER A 115 -13.86 -11.56 -7.45
#